data_AF-A0A1L0BY01-F1
#
_entry.id   AF-A0A1L0BY01-F1
#
_cell.length_a   1.000
_cell.length_b   1.000
_cell.length_c   1.000
_cell.angle_alpha   90.00
_cell.angle_beta   90.00
_cell.angle_gamma   90.00
#
_symmetry.space_group_name_H-M   'P 1'
#
loop_
_entity.id
_entity.type
_entity.pdbx_description
1 polymer ?
#
loop_
_entity_poly.entity_id
_entity_poly.type
_entity_poly.pdbx_seq_one_letter_code
_entity_poly.pdbx_strand_id
1 'polypeptide(L)'
;MTIDDNDIGGSFTGAMKDINLEDTEYSRTTLQNMPYNQLALAKSDIERTLESLFDLLTYKYKFDMHLPLVINGFPRSDVDVVTIRLIRIKIIRLRNDHAFVLQLLEAHLVERLQGSNPTDEAVTTTIEVVPSQNYFPFAVVREVAPNGPADKSGLRTGDTVTLFDSDIHAGNHNKLSALAGRVREKVGRDIPVELIREGQKVQVTLVPTDNWGGRGVLGCLLVPL
;
A
#
# COMPACT_ATOMS: atom_id res chain seq x y z
N MET A 1 -15.48 58.01 -24.66
CA MET A 1 -15.76 57.16 -23.48
C MET A 1 -15.21 55.79 -23.83
N THR A 2 -13.93 55.60 -23.53
CA THR A 2 -13.19 54.35 -23.79
C THR A 2 -13.58 53.36 -22.70
N ILE A 3 -14.15 52.22 -23.11
CA ILE A 3 -14.43 51.10 -22.23
C ILE A 3 -13.08 50.40 -22.03
N ASP A 4 -12.60 50.38 -20.79
CA ASP A 4 -11.36 49.69 -20.43
C ASP A 4 -11.56 48.18 -20.53
N ASP A 5 -10.93 47.55 -21.51
CA ASP A 5 -10.97 46.09 -21.81
C ASP A 5 -10.13 45.23 -20.83
N ASN A 6 -9.83 45.71 -19.62
CA ASN A 6 -8.81 45.09 -18.77
C ASN A 6 -9.31 44.23 -17.59
N ASP A 7 -10.60 43.88 -17.55
CA ASP A 7 -11.19 43.20 -16.37
C ASP A 7 -11.76 41.79 -16.62
N ILE A 8 -11.41 41.15 -17.75
CA ILE A 8 -11.89 39.80 -18.08
C ILE A 8 -10.87 38.70 -17.70
N GLY A 9 -9.60 39.05 -17.47
CA GLY A 9 -8.53 38.09 -17.21
C GLY A 9 -8.35 37.63 -15.76
N GLY A 10 -8.84 38.40 -14.78
CA GLY A 10 -8.59 38.16 -13.34
C GLY A 10 -9.59 37.22 -12.66
N SER A 11 -10.84 37.16 -13.14
CA SER A 11 -11.90 36.39 -12.47
C SER A 11 -11.77 34.87 -12.69
N PHE A 12 -11.11 34.42 -13.76
CA PHE A 12 -11.02 33.01 -14.11
C PHE A 12 -9.90 32.28 -13.35
N THR A 13 -8.78 32.95 -13.10
CA THR A 13 -7.63 32.39 -12.37
C THR A 13 -7.92 32.26 -10.87
N GLY A 14 -8.75 33.15 -10.30
CA GLY A 14 -9.20 33.07 -8.91
C GLY A 14 -10.07 31.84 -8.62
N ALA A 15 -11.03 31.54 -9.49
CA ALA A 15 -11.93 30.39 -9.31
C ALA A 15 -11.20 29.03 -9.38
N MET A 16 -10.09 28.93 -10.14
CA MET A 16 -9.22 27.74 -10.11
C MET A 16 -8.40 27.65 -8.82
N LYS A 17 -7.96 28.78 -8.27
CA LYS A 17 -7.12 28.83 -7.07
C LYS A 17 -7.90 28.45 -5.81
N ASP A 18 -9.19 28.79 -5.75
CA ASP A 18 -10.09 28.41 -4.66
C ASP A 18 -10.41 26.91 -4.60
N ILE A 19 -10.12 26.18 -5.69
CA ILE A 19 -10.33 24.72 -5.74
C ILE A 19 -9.11 23.98 -5.19
N ASN A 20 -7.97 24.63 -4.95
CA ASN A 20 -6.72 24.12 -4.34
C ASN A 20 -6.55 22.59 -4.39
N LEU A 21 -6.75 22.02 -5.57
CA LEU A 21 -6.54 20.61 -5.82
C LEU A 21 -5.16 20.58 -6.44
N GLU A 22 -4.17 20.13 -5.66
CA GLU A 22 -2.83 19.84 -6.15
C GLU A 22 -2.96 19.09 -7.48
N ASP A 23 -2.58 19.76 -8.57
CA ASP A 23 -2.53 19.16 -9.89
C ASP A 23 -1.27 18.28 -9.91
N THR A 24 -1.37 17.09 -9.31
CA THR A 24 -0.41 16.02 -9.57
C THR A 24 -0.64 15.54 -11.00
N GLU A 25 -0.17 16.32 -11.97
CA GLU A 25 -0.23 15.97 -13.38
C GLU A 25 0.85 14.92 -13.67
N TYR A 26 0.43 13.66 -13.60
CA TYR A 26 1.25 12.57 -14.11
C TYR A 26 1.20 12.57 -15.64
N SER A 27 2.26 13.08 -16.28
CA SER A 27 2.37 12.95 -17.74
C SER A 27 2.44 11.47 -18.14
N ARG A 28 1.76 11.09 -19.23
CA ARG A 28 1.73 9.69 -19.74
C ARG A 28 3.13 9.12 -19.95
N THR A 29 4.05 9.91 -20.48
CA THR A 29 5.45 9.49 -20.68
C THR A 29 6.15 9.22 -19.36
N THR A 30 5.86 10.00 -18.33
CA THR A 30 6.43 9.77 -17.00
C THR A 30 5.88 8.49 -16.40
N LEU A 31 4.56 8.26 -16.51
CA LEU A 31 3.93 7.03 -16.01
C LEU A 31 4.50 5.77 -16.66
N GLN A 32 4.77 5.78 -17.97
CA GLN A 32 5.35 4.63 -18.66
C GLN A 32 6.74 4.22 -18.15
N ASN A 33 7.52 5.18 -17.66
CA ASN A 33 8.90 4.95 -17.23
C ASN A 33 9.02 4.73 -15.71
N MET A 34 7.90 4.74 -14.96
CA MET A 34 7.93 4.56 -13.51
C MET A 34 7.96 3.07 -13.11
N PRO A 35 8.67 2.71 -12.03
CA PRO A 35 8.67 1.35 -11.50
C PRO A 35 7.32 0.99 -10.86
N TYR A 36 7.01 -0.31 -10.82
CA TYR A 36 5.74 -0.87 -10.29
C TYR A 36 5.30 -0.27 -8.94
N ASN A 37 6.21 -0.16 -7.96
CA ASN A 37 5.87 0.36 -6.64
C ASN A 37 5.43 1.83 -6.68
N GLN A 38 6.05 2.64 -7.56
CA GLN A 38 5.66 4.05 -7.74
C GLN A 38 4.34 4.17 -8.48
N LEU A 39 4.09 3.31 -9.48
CA LEU A 39 2.79 3.24 -10.17
C LEU A 39 1.65 2.87 -9.21
N ALA A 40 1.88 1.97 -8.25
CA ALA A 40 0.90 1.59 -7.24
C ALA A 40 0.56 2.76 -6.28
N LEU A 41 1.56 3.58 -5.92
CA LEU A 41 1.35 4.80 -5.15
C LEU A 41 0.56 5.83 -5.97
N ALA A 42 0.98 6.10 -7.21
CA ALA A 42 0.30 7.03 -8.11
C ALA A 42 -1.18 6.62 -8.34
N LYS A 43 -1.47 5.33 -8.49
CA LYS A 43 -2.85 4.81 -8.53
C LYS A 43 -3.65 5.27 -7.31
N SER A 44 -3.10 5.06 -6.11
CA SER A 44 -3.77 5.37 -4.86
C SER A 44 -4.03 6.87 -4.70
N ASP A 45 -3.09 7.71 -5.16
CA ASP A 45 -3.24 9.17 -5.14
C ASP A 45 -4.29 9.66 -6.14
N ILE A 46 -4.33 9.08 -7.34
CA ILE A 46 -5.38 9.36 -8.34
C ILE A 46 -6.77 8.97 -7.80
N GLU A 47 -6.89 7.81 -7.15
CA GLU A 47 -8.15 7.35 -6.55
C GLU A 47 -8.65 8.31 -5.46
N ARG A 48 -7.75 8.73 -4.55
CA ARG A 48 -8.06 9.72 -3.52
C ARG A 48 -8.53 11.05 -4.13
N THR A 49 -7.86 11.49 -5.19
CA THR A 49 -8.22 12.74 -5.88
C THR A 49 -9.58 12.63 -6.57
N LEU A 50 -9.86 11.49 -7.20
CA LEU A 50 -11.17 11.21 -7.80
C LEU A 50 -12.28 11.25 -6.75
N GLU A 51 -12.09 10.58 -5.61
CA GLU A 51 -13.06 10.55 -4.51
C GLU A 51 -13.38 11.97 -4.02
N SER A 52 -12.35 12.77 -3.74
CA SER A 52 -12.50 14.18 -3.35
C SER A 52 -13.27 15.01 -4.39
N LEU A 53 -13.00 14.82 -5.68
CA LEU A 53 -13.72 15.50 -6.76
C LEU A 53 -15.19 15.08 -6.86
N PHE A 54 -15.49 13.80 -6.67
CA PHE A 54 -16.85 13.29 -6.67
C PHE A 54 -17.64 13.81 -5.46
N ASP A 55 -17.02 13.84 -4.29
CA ASP A 55 -17.61 14.41 -3.07
C ASP A 55 -17.89 15.90 -3.23
N LEU A 56 -16.94 16.64 -3.79
CA LEU A 56 -17.10 18.05 -4.08
C LEU A 56 -18.24 18.30 -5.08
N LEU A 57 -18.35 17.48 -6.13
CA LEU A 57 -19.44 17.58 -7.10
C LEU A 57 -20.82 17.28 -6.47
N THR A 58 -20.89 16.26 -5.62
CA THR A 58 -22.14 15.74 -5.03
C THR A 58 -22.61 16.56 -3.84
N TYR A 59 -21.74 16.86 -2.88
CA TYR A 59 -22.13 17.52 -1.63
C TYR A 59 -22.18 19.04 -1.76
N LYS A 60 -21.21 19.65 -2.44
CA LYS A 60 -21.14 21.12 -2.58
C LYS A 60 -22.05 21.61 -3.70
N TYR A 61 -21.94 21.03 -4.89
CA TYR A 61 -22.69 21.49 -6.07
C TYR A 61 -24.01 20.73 -6.31
N LYS A 62 -24.27 19.64 -5.59
CA LYS A 62 -25.48 18.81 -5.74
C LYS A 62 -25.74 18.42 -7.19
N PHE A 63 -24.65 18.12 -7.91
CA PHE A 63 -24.67 17.79 -9.32
C PHE A 63 -24.03 16.42 -9.54
N ASP A 64 -24.31 15.81 -10.68
CA ASP A 64 -23.75 14.50 -11.06
C ASP A 64 -22.78 14.67 -12.24
N MET A 65 -22.19 13.60 -12.78
CA MET A 65 -21.41 13.59 -14.04
C MET A 65 -22.29 13.67 -15.28
N HIS A 66 -23.54 13.19 -15.23
CA HIS A 66 -24.38 13.03 -16.43
C HIS A 66 -25.46 14.10 -16.61
N LEU A 67 -25.77 14.85 -15.55
CA LEU A 67 -26.85 15.84 -15.57
C LEU A 67 -26.58 16.99 -16.57
N PRO A 68 -27.57 17.43 -17.37
CA PRO A 68 -27.35 18.49 -18.36
C PRO A 68 -27.11 19.86 -17.72
N LEU A 69 -26.09 20.57 -18.22
CA LEU A 69 -25.70 21.92 -17.79
C LEU A 69 -26.46 23.06 -18.49
N VAL A 70 -27.32 22.71 -19.45
CA VAL A 70 -28.03 23.65 -20.32
C VAL A 70 -29.51 23.31 -20.27
N ILE A 71 -30.38 24.32 -20.21
CA ILE A 71 -31.84 24.19 -20.29
C ILE A 71 -32.32 25.09 -21.43
N ASN A 72 -33.15 24.56 -22.34
CA ASN A 72 -33.72 25.28 -23.49
C ASN A 72 -32.67 26.01 -24.37
N GLY A 73 -31.45 25.47 -24.46
CA GLY A 73 -30.35 26.05 -25.24
C GLY A 73 -29.52 27.11 -24.52
N PHE A 74 -29.83 27.44 -23.26
CA PHE A 74 -29.09 28.42 -22.46
C PHE A 74 -28.41 27.77 -21.23
N PRO A 75 -27.24 28.28 -20.80
CA PRO A 75 -26.60 27.84 -19.56
C PRO A 75 -27.56 27.98 -18.38
N ARG A 76 -27.52 27.01 -17.47
CA ARG A 76 -28.32 27.08 -16.26
C ARG A 76 -27.88 28.26 -15.37
N SER A 77 -28.84 28.96 -14.80
CA SER A 77 -28.60 30.14 -13.94
C SER A 77 -28.60 29.83 -12.44
N ASP A 78 -29.14 28.69 -12.04
CA ASP A 78 -29.19 28.15 -10.67
C ASP A 78 -27.86 27.50 -10.22
N VAL A 79 -26.95 27.21 -11.14
CA VAL A 79 -25.65 26.59 -10.84
C VAL A 79 -24.52 27.27 -11.59
N ASP A 80 -23.32 27.20 -11.00
CA ASP A 80 -22.10 27.61 -11.71
C ASP A 80 -21.70 26.52 -12.73
N VAL A 81 -22.16 26.72 -13.96
CA VAL A 81 -21.89 25.82 -15.09
C VAL A 81 -20.40 25.68 -15.37
N VAL A 82 -19.60 26.73 -15.16
CA VAL A 82 -18.19 26.74 -15.51
C VAL A 82 -17.41 25.83 -14.56
N THR A 83 -17.59 25.99 -13.25
CA THR A 83 -16.88 25.15 -12.28
C THR A 83 -17.30 23.70 -12.38
N ILE A 84 -18.59 23.40 -12.51
CA ILE A 84 -19.07 22.02 -12.70
C ILE A 84 -18.46 21.41 -13.97
N ARG A 85 -18.38 22.18 -15.06
CA ARG A 85 -17.75 21.70 -16.29
C ARG A 85 -16.26 21.40 -16.10
N LEU A 86 -15.53 22.26 -15.40
CA LEU A 86 -14.11 22.04 -15.10
C LEU A 86 -13.89 20.80 -14.22
N ILE A 87 -14.69 20.64 -13.16
CA ILE A 87 -14.65 19.47 -12.27
C ILE A 87 -14.90 18.18 -13.07
N ARG A 88 -15.94 18.15 -13.90
CA ARG A 88 -16.26 17.00 -14.75
C ARG A 88 -15.13 16.67 -15.72
N ILE A 89 -14.55 17.68 -16.37
CA ILE A 89 -13.41 17.48 -17.28
C ILE A 89 -12.24 16.86 -16.52
N LYS A 90 -11.94 17.34 -15.31
CA LYS A 90 -10.86 16.80 -14.47
C LYS A 90 -11.12 15.35 -14.06
N ILE A 91 -12.34 15.02 -13.62
CA ILE A 91 -12.74 13.64 -13.32
C ILE A 91 -12.54 12.74 -14.55
N ILE A 92 -12.99 13.17 -15.74
CA ILE A 92 -12.84 12.38 -16.97
C ILE A 92 -11.36 12.13 -17.30
N ARG A 93 -10.51 13.16 -17.20
CA ARG A 93 -9.06 13.04 -17.43
C ARG A 93 -8.45 12.03 -16.46
N LEU A 94 -8.67 12.21 -15.15
CA LEU A 94 -8.14 11.31 -14.13
C LEU A 94 -8.65 9.88 -14.26
N ARG A 95 -9.91 9.64 -14.67
CA ARG A 95 -10.41 8.28 -14.95
C ARG A 95 -9.67 7.62 -16.11
N ASN A 96 -9.39 8.38 -17.17
CA ASN A 96 -8.61 7.86 -18.29
C ASN A 96 -7.16 7.55 -17.90
N ASP A 97 -6.55 8.42 -17.07
CA ASP A 97 -5.19 8.23 -16.59
C ASP A 97 -5.09 7.07 -15.60
N HIS A 98 -6.09 6.90 -14.72
CA HIS A 98 -6.21 5.73 -13.84
C HIS A 98 -6.31 4.42 -14.63
N ALA A 99 -7.14 4.38 -15.66
CA ALA A 99 -7.25 3.22 -16.55
C ALA A 99 -5.90 2.92 -17.23
N PHE A 100 -5.15 3.94 -17.62
CA PHE A 100 -3.81 3.79 -18.18
C PHE A 100 -2.79 3.25 -17.16
N VAL A 101 -2.80 3.75 -15.92
CA VAL A 101 -1.94 3.23 -14.84
C VAL A 101 -2.23 1.77 -14.56
N LEU A 102 -3.51 1.36 -14.56
CA LEU A 102 -3.89 -0.04 -14.37
C LEU A 102 -3.33 -0.94 -15.48
N GLN A 103 -3.38 -0.51 -16.74
CA GLN A 103 -2.80 -1.25 -17.86
C GLN A 103 -1.28 -1.41 -17.72
N LEU A 104 -0.58 -0.38 -17.27
CA LEU A 104 0.87 -0.44 -17.02
C LEU A 104 1.21 -1.39 -15.85
N LEU A 105 0.43 -1.33 -14.77
CA LEU A 105 0.60 -2.24 -13.63
C LEU A 105 0.39 -3.69 -14.05
N GLU A 106 -0.63 -3.96 -14.87
CA GLU A 106 -0.89 -5.29 -15.43
C GLU A 106 0.29 -5.77 -16.28
N ALA A 107 0.81 -4.92 -17.18
CA ALA A 107 1.95 -5.27 -18.03
C ALA A 107 3.20 -5.64 -17.20
N HIS A 108 3.53 -4.85 -16.18
CA HIS A 108 4.66 -5.16 -15.28
C HIS A 108 4.43 -6.41 -14.44
N LEU A 109 3.19 -6.68 -14.03
CA LEU A 109 2.85 -7.90 -13.31
C LEU A 109 3.08 -9.13 -14.19
N VAL A 110 2.56 -9.08 -15.43
CA VAL A 110 2.73 -10.16 -16.41
C VAL A 110 4.20 -10.38 -16.73
N GLU A 111 4.99 -9.32 -16.93
CA GLU A 111 6.44 -9.40 -17.17
C GLU A 111 7.16 -10.11 -16.01
N ARG A 112 6.85 -9.77 -14.75
CA ARG A 112 7.47 -10.44 -13.58
C ARG A 112 7.07 -11.90 -13.44
N LEU A 113 5.84 -12.24 -13.80
CA LEU A 113 5.33 -13.62 -13.75
C LEU A 113 5.88 -14.47 -14.91
N GLN A 114 6.16 -13.88 -16.08
CA GLN A 114 6.74 -14.56 -17.23
C GLN A 114 8.28 -14.59 -17.20
N GLY A 115 8.91 -13.57 -16.61
CA GLY A 115 10.36 -13.44 -16.46
C GLY A 115 10.99 -14.40 -15.44
N SER A 116 10.19 -15.21 -14.73
CA SER A 116 10.69 -16.38 -14.01
C SER A 116 10.97 -17.55 -14.97
N ASN A 117 11.89 -17.33 -15.92
CA ASN A 117 12.59 -18.41 -16.61
C ASN A 117 13.95 -18.59 -15.91
N PRO A 118 14.29 -19.78 -15.38
CA PRO A 118 15.54 -20.00 -14.67
C PRO A 118 16.65 -20.36 -15.67
N THR A 119 17.60 -19.45 -15.94
CA THR A 119 18.95 -19.76 -16.46
C THR A 119 19.79 -18.48 -16.40
N ASP A 120 20.51 -18.21 -15.29
CA ASP A 120 21.86 -18.65 -14.90
C ASP A 120 22.97 -17.70 -15.40
N GLU A 121 23.70 -17.08 -14.45
CA GLU A 121 25.11 -17.44 -14.19
C GLU A 121 25.51 -17.14 -12.72
N ALA A 122 25.64 -18.25 -11.96
CA ALA A 122 26.61 -18.59 -10.93
C ALA A 122 26.82 -17.69 -9.68
N VAL A 123 26.35 -18.16 -8.51
CA VAL A 123 27.15 -18.99 -7.58
C VAL A 123 26.21 -19.91 -6.77
N THR A 124 26.53 -21.19 -6.83
CA THR A 124 26.02 -22.33 -6.07
C THR A 124 25.75 -22.06 -4.59
N THR A 125 24.51 -22.23 -4.14
CA THR A 125 24.12 -23.12 -3.03
C THR A 125 22.60 -23.32 -3.06
N THR A 126 22.19 -24.58 -3.21
CA THR A 126 20.81 -25.08 -3.10
C THR A 126 20.08 -24.52 -1.89
N ILE A 127 19.13 -23.60 -2.10
CA ILE A 127 18.09 -23.28 -1.12
C ILE A 127 16.77 -23.16 -1.90
N GLU A 128 15.80 -23.97 -1.47
CA GLU A 128 14.45 -24.04 -2.00
C GLU A 128 13.79 -22.65 -1.99
N VAL A 129 13.43 -22.15 -3.18
CA VAL A 129 12.87 -20.81 -3.38
C VAL A 129 11.39 -20.82 -3.02
N VAL A 130 11.07 -20.51 -1.77
CA VAL A 130 9.75 -20.04 -1.33
C VAL A 130 9.67 -18.55 -1.70
N PRO A 131 8.57 -18.06 -2.32
CA PRO A 131 8.47 -16.69 -2.83
C PRO A 131 8.72 -15.65 -1.72
N SER A 132 9.76 -14.83 -1.88
CA SER A 132 10.18 -13.82 -0.92
C SER A 132 9.25 -12.60 -0.95
N GLN A 133 8.11 -12.71 -0.28
CA GLN A 133 7.37 -11.56 0.20
C GLN A 133 8.28 -10.80 1.18
N ASN A 134 8.66 -9.56 0.86
CA ASN A 134 9.46 -8.73 1.75
C ASN A 134 8.57 -8.20 2.88
N TYR A 135 8.43 -8.97 3.95
CA TYR A 135 7.73 -8.54 5.15
C TYR A 135 8.58 -7.58 5.97
N PHE A 136 7.95 -6.51 6.47
CA PHE A 136 8.59 -5.57 7.38
C PHE A 136 8.75 -6.19 8.78
N PRO A 137 9.88 -5.92 9.46
CA PRO A 137 10.06 -6.35 10.83
C PRO A 137 9.05 -5.68 11.77
N PHE A 138 8.49 -6.43 12.72
CA PHE A 138 7.49 -5.91 13.66
C PHE A 138 7.75 -6.23 15.14
N ALA A 139 8.68 -7.14 15.42
CA ALA A 139 9.05 -7.51 16.79
C ALA A 139 10.55 -7.83 16.90
N VAL A 140 11.10 -7.64 18.09
CA VAL A 140 12.48 -8.01 18.43
C VAL A 140 12.52 -8.97 19.60
N VAL A 141 13.41 -9.97 19.53
CA VAL A 141 13.69 -10.90 20.61
C VAL A 141 14.62 -10.23 21.62
N ARG A 142 14.11 -9.97 22.83
CA ARG A 142 14.90 -9.37 23.92
C ARG A 142 15.63 -10.40 24.77
N GLU A 143 15.01 -11.56 24.97
CA GLU A 143 15.52 -12.59 25.85
C GLU A 143 15.06 -13.97 25.38
N VAL A 144 15.92 -14.97 25.56
CA VAL A 144 15.64 -16.37 25.26
C VAL A 144 16.07 -17.20 26.47
N ALA A 145 15.17 -18.03 26.97
CA ALA A 145 15.44 -18.91 28.10
C ALA A 145 16.25 -20.13 27.65
N PRO A 146 17.36 -20.48 28.34
CA PRO A 146 18.21 -21.61 27.95
C PRO A 146 17.44 -22.93 28.04
N ASN A 147 17.66 -23.82 27.08
CA ASN A 147 16.94 -25.09 26.91
C ASN A 147 15.42 -24.96 26.68
N GLY A 148 14.92 -23.74 26.50
CA GLY A 148 13.52 -23.46 26.19
C GLY A 148 13.16 -23.78 24.74
N PRO A 149 11.87 -23.74 24.39
CA PRO A 149 11.39 -24.00 23.03
C PRO A 149 12.05 -23.06 22.00
N ALA A 150 12.12 -21.76 22.30
CA ALA A 150 12.76 -20.77 21.44
C ALA A 150 14.27 -21.02 21.25
N ASP A 151 14.99 -21.40 22.31
CA ASP A 151 16.42 -21.72 22.26
C ASP A 151 16.68 -22.97 21.41
N LYS A 152 15.88 -24.03 21.61
CA LYS A 152 15.94 -25.27 20.81
C LYS A 152 15.63 -25.03 19.33
N SER A 153 14.78 -24.05 19.05
CA SER A 153 14.46 -23.60 17.68
C SER A 153 15.52 -22.67 17.09
N GLY A 154 16.55 -22.30 17.84
CA GLY A 154 17.67 -21.50 17.37
C GLY A 154 17.41 -19.98 17.34
N LEU A 155 16.38 -19.49 18.04
CA LEU A 155 16.18 -18.05 18.26
C LEU A 155 17.27 -17.47 19.16
N ARG A 156 17.72 -16.27 18.84
CA ARG A 156 18.73 -15.55 19.59
C ARG A 156 18.24 -14.16 19.98
N THR A 157 18.79 -13.65 21.07
CA THR A 157 18.59 -12.26 21.47
C THR A 157 19.07 -11.33 20.36
N GLY A 158 18.25 -10.33 20.00
CA GLY A 158 18.51 -9.39 18.92
C GLY A 158 17.88 -9.77 17.58
N ASP A 159 17.33 -10.98 17.43
CA ASP A 159 16.62 -11.37 16.22
C ASP A 159 15.36 -10.51 16.01
N THR A 160 15.13 -10.09 14.77
CA THR A 160 13.98 -9.27 14.42
C THR A 160 12.99 -10.05 13.57
N VAL A 161 11.77 -10.24 14.06
CA VAL A 161 10.75 -11.08 13.42
C VAL A 161 10.04 -10.31 12.30
N THR A 162 9.97 -10.92 11.11
CA THR A 162 9.30 -10.36 9.92
C THR A 162 7.99 -11.07 9.61
N LEU A 163 7.94 -12.39 9.78
CA LEU A 163 6.76 -13.22 9.53
C LEU A 163 6.65 -14.33 10.58
N PHE A 164 5.45 -14.60 11.08
CA PHE A 164 5.19 -15.62 12.08
C PHE A 164 4.03 -16.53 11.63
N ASP A 165 4.24 -17.84 11.68
CA ASP A 165 3.27 -18.88 11.27
C ASP A 165 2.70 -18.71 9.85
N SER A 166 3.54 -18.18 8.96
CA SER A 166 3.27 -17.92 7.52
C SER A 166 2.29 -16.79 7.19
N ASP A 167 1.43 -16.34 8.11
CA ASP A 167 0.40 -15.33 7.83
C ASP A 167 0.47 -14.10 8.74
N ILE A 168 1.18 -14.15 9.88
CA ILE A 168 1.24 -13.01 10.80
C ILE A 168 2.45 -12.13 10.46
N HIS A 169 2.18 -10.91 10.00
CA HIS A 169 3.15 -9.89 9.60
C HIS A 169 2.86 -8.53 10.28
N ALA A 170 3.67 -7.51 9.96
CA ALA A 170 3.56 -6.15 10.52
C ALA A 170 2.16 -5.48 10.38
N GLY A 171 1.31 -5.96 9.48
CA GLY A 171 -0.03 -5.39 9.26
C GLY A 171 -1.14 -6.01 10.11
N ASN A 172 -0.95 -7.21 10.66
CA ASN A 172 -2.02 -7.99 11.31
C ASN A 172 -1.66 -8.56 12.70
N HIS A 173 -0.42 -8.34 13.20
CA HIS A 173 0.04 -8.88 14.48
C HIS A 173 -0.72 -8.37 15.73
N ASN A 174 -1.51 -7.30 15.63
CA ASN A 174 -2.32 -6.69 16.70
C ASN A 174 -1.56 -6.54 18.03
N LYS A 175 -0.50 -5.72 18.06
CA LYS A 175 0.36 -5.53 19.25
C LYS A 175 0.87 -6.83 19.87
N LEU A 176 1.20 -7.81 19.02
CA LEU A 176 1.66 -9.16 19.36
C LEU A 176 0.60 -10.10 19.97
N SER A 177 -0.65 -9.67 20.13
CA SER A 177 -1.70 -10.54 20.68
C SER A 177 -2.03 -11.71 19.74
N ALA A 178 -1.91 -11.49 18.42
CA ALA A 178 -2.14 -12.52 17.41
C ALA A 178 -1.14 -13.68 17.55
N LEU A 179 0.13 -13.38 17.82
CA LEU A 179 1.18 -14.38 18.05
C LEU A 179 0.86 -15.20 19.30
N ALA A 180 0.52 -14.53 20.40
CA ALA A 180 0.19 -15.20 21.65
C ALA A 180 -1.02 -16.15 21.51
N GLY A 181 -2.03 -15.76 20.73
CA GLY A 181 -3.16 -16.63 20.39
C GLY A 181 -2.72 -17.85 19.58
N ARG A 182 -1.97 -17.63 18.50
CA ARG A 182 -1.53 -18.70 17.59
C ARG A 182 -0.65 -19.74 18.27
N VAL A 183 0.26 -19.29 19.12
CA VAL A 183 1.18 -20.15 19.87
C VAL A 183 0.43 -21.06 20.84
N ARG A 184 -0.63 -20.56 21.49
CA ARG A 184 -1.47 -21.36 22.39
C ARG A 184 -2.32 -22.39 21.65
N GLU A 185 -2.74 -22.07 20.43
CA GLU A 185 -3.50 -22.98 19.57
C GLU A 185 -2.62 -24.08 18.97
N LYS A 186 -1.36 -23.76 18.67
CA LYS A 186 -0.38 -24.67 18.05
C LYS A 186 0.67 -25.20 19.03
N VAL A 187 0.30 -25.46 20.29
CA VAL A 187 1.19 -26.16 21.23
C VAL A 187 1.48 -27.58 20.71
N GLY A 188 2.76 -27.94 20.64
CA GLY A 188 3.26 -29.20 20.11
C GLY A 188 3.30 -29.29 18.58
N ARG A 189 3.05 -28.19 17.87
CA ARG A 189 3.11 -28.13 16.40
C ARG A 189 4.20 -27.16 15.93
N ASP A 190 4.69 -27.44 14.73
CA ASP A 190 5.71 -26.63 14.07
C ASP A 190 5.12 -25.29 13.60
N ILE A 191 5.76 -24.20 14.00
CA ILE A 191 5.44 -22.83 13.62
C ILE A 191 6.65 -22.26 12.86
N PRO A 192 6.56 -22.06 11.53
CA PRO A 192 7.63 -21.41 10.80
C PRO A 192 7.66 -19.92 11.14
N VAL A 193 8.86 -19.40 11.39
CA VAL A 193 9.09 -17.98 11.70
C VAL A 193 10.24 -17.48 10.85
N GLU A 194 10.01 -16.37 10.15
CA GLU A 194 11.05 -15.64 9.43
C GLU A 194 11.53 -14.47 10.28
N LEU A 195 12.84 -14.32 10.34
CA LEU A 195 13.50 -13.28 11.10
C LEU A 195 14.72 -12.72 10.36
N ILE A 196 15.20 -11.57 10.81
CA ILE A 196 16.43 -10.94 10.37
C ILE A 196 17.44 -11.03 11.52
N ARG A 197 18.60 -11.61 11.22
CA ARG A 197 19.75 -11.70 12.13
C ARG A 197 20.96 -11.09 11.43
N GLU A 198 21.55 -10.05 12.04
CA GLU A 198 22.72 -9.36 11.49
C GLU A 198 22.53 -8.90 10.03
N GLY A 199 21.30 -8.52 9.67
CA GLY A 199 20.92 -8.09 8.31
C GLY A 199 20.61 -9.22 7.33
N GLN A 200 20.77 -10.49 7.72
CA GLN A 200 20.43 -11.65 6.90
C GLN A 200 19.07 -12.22 7.29
N LYS A 201 18.28 -12.64 6.28
CA LYS A 201 17.04 -13.37 6.52
C LYS A 201 17.34 -14.80 6.95
N VAL A 202 16.76 -15.23 8.05
CA VAL A 202 16.87 -16.57 8.60
C VAL A 202 15.46 -17.08 8.87
N GLN A 203 15.23 -18.35 8.55
CA GLN A 203 13.99 -19.03 8.87
C GLN A 203 14.24 -20.03 10.00
N VAL A 204 13.38 -20.02 11.00
CA VAL A 204 13.45 -20.94 12.15
C VAL A 204 12.09 -21.60 12.36
N THR A 205 12.09 -22.85 12.80
CA THR A 205 10.86 -23.58 13.14
C THR A 205 10.70 -23.62 14.65
N LEU A 206 9.69 -22.91 15.15
CA LEU A 206 9.33 -22.84 16.55
C LEU A 206 8.33 -23.95 16.91
N VAL A 207 8.62 -24.73 17.95
CA VAL A 207 7.69 -25.75 18.46
C VAL A 207 7.28 -25.39 19.88
N PRO A 208 6.12 -24.74 20.08
CA PRO A 208 5.71 -24.35 21.43
C PRO A 208 5.46 -25.58 22.29
N THR A 209 5.93 -25.58 23.53
CA THR A 209 5.63 -26.62 24.51
C THR A 209 5.44 -26.00 25.89
N ASP A 210 4.55 -26.56 26.68
CA ASP A 210 4.29 -26.21 28.07
C ASP A 210 5.19 -26.98 29.06
N ASN A 211 5.78 -28.11 28.62
CA ASN A 211 6.53 -29.02 29.48
C ASN A 211 8.06 -28.87 29.35
N TRP A 212 8.58 -27.65 29.52
CA TRP A 212 10.03 -27.37 29.48
C TRP A 212 10.58 -26.77 30.78
N GLY A 213 9.74 -26.64 31.81
CA GLY A 213 10.16 -26.18 33.15
C GLY A 213 10.29 -24.67 33.32
N GLY A 214 9.84 -23.87 32.34
CA GLY A 214 9.83 -22.40 32.41
C GLY A 214 8.43 -21.79 32.35
N ARG A 215 8.36 -20.45 32.31
CA ARG A 215 7.09 -19.73 32.24
C ARG A 215 6.60 -19.62 30.80
N GLY A 216 5.37 -20.08 30.55
CA GLY A 216 4.72 -19.97 29.25
C GLY A 216 5.18 -21.05 28.26
N VAL A 217 4.81 -20.87 27.00
CA VAL A 217 4.88 -21.93 25.96
C VAL A 217 5.99 -21.77 24.93
N LEU A 218 6.70 -20.63 24.95
CA LEU A 218 7.77 -20.31 23.99
C LEU A 218 9.15 -20.17 24.62
N GLY A 219 9.22 -19.66 25.85
CA GLY A 219 10.50 -19.40 26.51
C GLY A 219 11.32 -18.26 25.90
N CYS A 220 10.68 -17.27 25.27
CA CYS A 220 11.34 -16.04 24.83
C CYS A 220 10.48 -14.79 25.12
N LEU A 221 11.14 -13.63 25.17
CA LEU A 221 10.51 -12.32 25.31
C LEU A 221 10.55 -11.59 23.97
N LEU A 222 9.39 -11.48 23.33
CA LEU A 222 9.19 -10.68 22.13
C LEU A 222 8.64 -9.31 22.53
N VAL A 223 9.28 -8.25 22.04
CA VAL A 223 8.86 -6.86 22.25
C VAL A 223 8.55 -6.22 20.90
N PRO A 224 7.45 -5.47 20.76
CA PRO A 224 7.18 -4.74 19.52
C PRO A 224 8.28 -3.72 19.26
N LEU A 225 8.57 -3.47 17.98
CA LEU A 225 9.46 -2.39 17.56
C LEU A 225 8.84 -1.01 17.80
#